data_AF-A0A6N8ITY8-F1
#
_entry.id   AF-A0A6N8ITY8-F1
#
_cell.length_a   1.000
_cell.length_b   1.000
_cell.length_c   1.000
_cell.angle_alpha   90.00
_cell.angle_beta   90.00
_cell.angle_gamma   90.00
#
_symmetry.space_group_name_H-M   'P 1'
#
loop_
_entity.id
_entity.type
_entity.pdbx_description
1 polymer ?
#
loop_
_entity_poly.entity_id
_entity_poly.type
_entity_poly.pdbx_seq_one_letter_code
_entity_poly.pdbx_strand_id
1 'polypeptide(L)'
;MNSQILPLHRDLDIIGPAREVAQPIGALLVDAGRITSDEAERIHEYQKKVGLPFGEAGISMGLLTDEDVRQALALQFGHASLSPDAGLGKDLIAAYEPDSPAVEHLRSLRAQLMLRWFENDSAQAALAIVSPGAGEGRSYITANLAVLFSQMGKRTLVIDADLRRPRQHRIFGLPGKIGLSAVLAGRAGAEAMCDIKPLPGLTVLPAGVLPPNPQELLSRPAFQRLIQSLRGMYEVILVDTPAASSWADAGTVAARAGAALMVTCRDRSSMPRVIKLSEDLREFGVSVVGAVLNGAGTV
;
A
#
# COMPACT_ATOMS: atom_id res chain seq x y z
N MET A 1 36.41 25.25 -45.85
CA MET A 1 35.96 24.13 -45.01
C MET A 1 34.93 24.69 -44.04
N ASN A 2 33.65 24.63 -44.41
CA ASN A 2 32.53 25.15 -43.63
C ASN A 2 32.08 24.10 -42.61
N SER A 3 32.28 24.35 -41.33
CA SER A 3 31.63 23.63 -40.23
C SER A 3 30.32 24.33 -39.90
N GLN A 4 29.22 23.80 -40.45
CA GLN A 4 27.86 24.16 -40.06
C GLN A 4 27.59 23.63 -38.64
N ILE A 5 27.32 24.54 -37.72
CA ILE A 5 26.73 24.24 -36.42
C ILE A 5 25.24 23.97 -36.67
N LEU A 6 24.81 22.71 -36.51
CA LEU A 6 23.40 22.34 -36.55
C LEU A 6 22.68 22.89 -35.30
N PRO A 7 21.49 23.50 -35.44
CA PRO A 7 20.68 23.91 -34.30
C PRO A 7 20.00 22.68 -33.67
N LEU A 8 20.22 22.47 -32.37
CA LEU A 8 19.42 21.58 -31.52
C LEU A 8 18.02 22.21 -31.32
N HIS A 9 17.13 22.05 -32.30
CA HIS A 9 15.71 22.26 -32.08
C HIS A 9 15.04 20.94 -31.65
N ARG A 10 14.45 21.02 -30.46
CA ARG A 10 13.21 20.37 -29.98
C ARG A 10 12.73 19.16 -30.79
N ASP A 11 12.70 18.02 -30.11
CA ASP A 11 11.49 17.20 -29.93
C ASP A 11 11.76 16.22 -28.77
N LEU A 12 11.48 16.68 -27.55
CA LEU A 12 11.37 15.80 -26.37
C LEU A 12 9.93 15.31 -26.30
N ASP A 13 9.55 14.44 -27.23
CA ASP A 13 8.38 13.58 -27.05
C ASP A 13 8.76 12.44 -26.09
N ILE A 14 9.04 12.79 -24.83
CA ILE A 14 9.25 11.83 -23.74
C ILE A 14 8.11 11.98 -22.74
N ILE A 15 6.89 11.65 -23.16
CA ILE A 15 5.84 11.29 -22.21
C ILE A 15 5.15 10.05 -22.79
N GLY A 16 5.32 8.92 -22.11
CA GLY A 16 4.59 7.69 -22.38
C GLY A 16 3.07 7.88 -22.22
N PRO A 17 2.26 6.81 -22.33
CA PRO A 17 0.80 6.94 -22.32
C PRO A 17 0.35 7.77 -21.11
N ALA A 18 -0.53 8.73 -21.39
CA ALA A 18 -0.98 9.74 -20.44
C ALA A 18 -1.27 9.12 -19.07
N ARG A 19 -0.56 9.59 -18.03
CA ARG A 19 -0.93 9.40 -16.62
C ARG A 19 -2.44 9.55 -16.51
N GLU A 20 -3.13 8.64 -15.79
CA GLU A 20 -4.43 8.97 -15.22
C GLU A 20 -4.30 10.37 -14.61
N VAL A 21 -5.05 11.32 -15.17
CA VAL A 21 -4.86 12.74 -14.89
C VAL A 21 -5.10 12.92 -13.39
N ALA A 22 -4.03 13.16 -12.62
CA ALA A 22 -4.14 13.47 -11.21
C ALA A 22 -5.18 14.58 -11.06
N GLN A 23 -6.21 14.36 -10.22
CA GLN A 23 -7.33 15.27 -10.10
C GLN A 23 -6.81 16.72 -9.93
N PRO A 24 -7.38 17.69 -10.68
CA PRO A 24 -7.00 19.09 -10.52
C PRO A 24 -7.18 19.52 -9.06
N ILE A 25 -6.26 20.34 -8.56
CA ILE A 25 -6.29 20.82 -7.16
C ILE A 25 -7.64 21.45 -6.76
N GLY A 26 -8.31 22.14 -7.70
CA GLY A 26 -9.64 22.70 -7.47
C GLY A 26 -10.71 21.64 -7.20
N ALA A 27 -10.67 20.50 -7.91
CA ALA A 27 -11.59 19.39 -7.65
C ALA A 27 -11.33 18.76 -6.28
N LEU A 28 -10.05 18.58 -5.90
CA LEU A 28 -9.66 18.07 -4.58
C LEU A 28 -10.14 18.97 -3.44
N LEU A 29 -10.07 20.30 -3.61
CA LEU A 29 -10.54 21.27 -2.63
C LEU A 29 -12.07 21.28 -2.48
N VAL A 30 -12.81 21.04 -3.58
CA VAL A 30 -14.27 20.88 -3.57
C VAL A 30 -14.68 19.59 -2.91
N ASP A 31 -14.05 18.46 -3.26
CA ASP A 31 -14.31 17.15 -2.67
C ASP A 31 -14.02 17.13 -1.16
N ALA A 32 -13.00 17.88 -0.73
CA ALA A 32 -12.67 18.08 0.69
C ALA A 32 -13.61 19.07 1.41
N GLY A 33 -14.57 19.69 0.71
CA GLY A 33 -15.51 20.67 1.28
C GLY A 33 -14.84 21.96 1.76
N ARG A 34 -13.63 22.28 1.29
CA ARG A 34 -12.91 23.50 1.67
C ARG A 34 -13.40 24.71 0.87
N ILE A 35 -13.83 24.49 -0.37
CA ILE A 35 -14.46 25.49 -1.22
C ILE A 35 -15.67 24.89 -1.94
N THR A 36 -16.60 25.73 -2.36
CA THR A 36 -17.72 25.37 -3.23
C THR A 36 -17.31 25.30 -4.70
N SER A 37 -18.13 24.64 -5.54
CA SER A 37 -17.91 24.61 -6.99
C SER A 37 -17.86 26.03 -7.60
N ASP A 38 -18.73 26.93 -7.15
CA ASP A 38 -18.76 28.34 -7.59
C ASP A 38 -17.48 29.09 -7.18
N GLU A 39 -16.95 28.85 -5.98
CA GLU A 39 -15.68 29.43 -5.55
C GLU A 39 -14.51 28.89 -6.37
N ALA A 40 -14.50 27.60 -6.68
CA ALA A 40 -13.49 26.99 -7.54
C ALA A 40 -13.51 27.61 -8.96
N GLU A 41 -14.69 27.87 -9.53
CA GLU A 41 -14.83 28.56 -10.82
C GLU A 41 -14.29 30.00 -10.75
N ARG A 42 -14.63 30.75 -9.70
CA ARG A 42 -14.11 32.13 -9.51
C ARG A 42 -12.60 32.16 -9.39
N ILE A 43 -11.99 31.21 -8.66
CA ILE A 43 -10.53 31.07 -8.58
C ILE A 43 -9.96 30.73 -9.97
N HIS A 44 -10.63 29.84 -10.72
CA HIS A 44 -10.23 29.46 -12.07
C HIS A 44 -10.24 30.64 -13.07
N GLU A 45 -11.20 31.54 -12.97
CA GLU A 45 -11.25 32.75 -13.78
C GLU A 45 -10.16 33.74 -13.39
N TYR A 46 -9.94 33.94 -12.08
CA TYR A 46 -8.93 34.86 -11.57
C TYR A 46 -7.50 34.41 -11.92
N GLN A 47 -7.20 33.11 -11.79
CA GLN A 47 -5.89 32.58 -12.21
C GLN A 47 -5.60 32.86 -13.69
N LYS A 48 -6.61 32.77 -14.58
CA LYS A 48 -6.44 33.03 -16.02
C LYS A 48 -6.16 34.50 -16.29
N LYS A 49 -6.76 35.39 -15.50
CA LYS A 49 -6.59 36.83 -15.62
C LYS A 49 -5.22 37.33 -15.13
N VAL A 50 -4.70 36.72 -14.06
CA VAL A 50 -3.47 37.20 -13.38
C VAL A 50 -2.25 36.33 -13.67
N GLY A 51 -2.43 35.11 -14.19
CA GLY A 51 -1.34 34.19 -14.51
C GLY A 51 -0.73 33.49 -13.29
N LEU A 52 -1.45 33.41 -12.17
CA LEU A 52 -1.01 32.73 -10.95
C LEU A 52 -1.42 31.25 -10.95
N PRO A 53 -0.70 30.35 -10.25
CA PRO A 53 -1.19 29.01 -9.92
C PRO A 53 -2.52 29.05 -9.14
N PHE A 54 -3.39 28.05 -9.33
CA PHE A 54 -4.73 28.00 -8.71
C PHE A 54 -4.71 28.28 -7.19
N GLY A 55 -3.77 27.66 -6.46
CA GLY A 55 -3.67 27.86 -5.00
C GLY A 55 -3.32 29.29 -4.61
N GLU A 56 -2.33 29.90 -5.29
CA GLU A 56 -1.93 31.30 -5.07
C GLU A 56 -3.04 32.29 -5.45
N ALA A 57 -3.77 31.99 -6.52
CA ALA A 57 -4.96 32.74 -6.92
C ALA A 57 -6.04 32.70 -5.83
N GLY A 58 -6.33 31.52 -5.26
CA GLY A 58 -7.31 31.38 -4.19
C GLY A 58 -6.90 32.06 -2.88
N ILE A 59 -5.61 32.02 -2.52
CA ILE A 59 -5.07 32.76 -1.36
C ILE A 59 -5.21 34.27 -1.58
N SER A 60 -4.84 34.76 -2.76
CA SER A 60 -4.96 36.18 -3.11
C SER A 60 -6.40 36.70 -3.10
N MET A 61 -7.37 35.81 -3.38
CA MET A 61 -8.79 36.11 -3.29
C MET A 61 -9.37 35.99 -1.88
N GLY A 62 -8.59 35.53 -0.90
CA GLY A 62 -9.03 35.27 0.48
C GLY A 62 -9.97 34.07 0.61
N LEU A 63 -10.00 33.18 -0.39
CA LEU A 63 -10.85 31.98 -0.43
C LEU A 63 -10.12 30.73 0.07
N LEU A 64 -8.79 30.75 0.10
CA LEU A 64 -7.95 29.65 0.57
C LEU A 64 -6.87 30.16 1.54
N THR A 65 -6.41 29.29 2.42
CA THR A 65 -5.19 29.48 3.22
C THR A 65 -4.01 28.70 2.62
N ASP A 66 -2.78 29.05 3.01
CA ASP A 66 -1.59 28.26 2.68
C ASP A 66 -1.68 26.80 3.13
N GLU A 67 -2.44 26.52 4.18
CA GLU A 67 -2.67 25.15 4.67
C GLU A 67 -3.61 24.38 3.74
N ASP A 68 -4.70 25.02 3.25
CA ASP A 68 -5.63 24.39 2.30
C ASP A 68 -4.93 23.99 1.00
N VAL A 69 -4.09 24.89 0.48
CA VAL A 69 -3.31 24.64 -0.73
C VAL A 69 -2.30 23.52 -0.49
N ARG A 70 -1.59 23.53 0.64
CA ARG A 70 -0.65 22.45 1.00
C ARG A 70 -1.34 21.10 1.13
N GLN A 71 -2.50 21.02 1.76
CA GLN A 71 -3.26 19.78 1.89
C GLN A 71 -3.76 19.26 0.54
N ALA A 72 -4.28 20.15 -0.31
CA ALA A 72 -4.75 19.76 -1.63
C ALA A 72 -3.58 19.33 -2.55
N LEU A 73 -2.43 20.00 -2.48
CA LEU A 73 -1.21 19.56 -3.15
C LEU A 73 -0.72 18.22 -2.58
N ALA A 74 -0.77 18.02 -1.27
CA ALA A 74 -0.41 16.75 -0.65
C ALA A 74 -1.32 15.62 -1.14
N LEU A 75 -2.63 15.83 -1.28
CA LEU A 75 -3.54 14.87 -1.92
C LEU A 75 -3.18 14.63 -3.39
N GLN A 76 -2.90 15.70 -4.13
CA GLN A 76 -2.55 15.63 -5.56
C GLN A 76 -1.25 14.85 -5.82
N PHE A 77 -0.28 14.92 -4.91
CA PHE A 77 1.02 14.25 -5.01
C PHE A 77 1.15 12.97 -4.16
N GLY A 78 0.06 12.48 -3.55
CA GLY A 78 0.09 11.25 -2.74
C GLY A 78 0.81 11.38 -1.39
N HIS A 79 0.94 12.60 -0.85
CA HIS A 79 1.56 12.92 0.44
C HIS A 79 0.58 13.38 1.52
N ALA A 80 -0.73 13.22 1.31
CA ALA A 80 -1.73 13.68 2.27
C ALA A 80 -1.61 12.97 3.62
N SER A 81 -1.47 13.76 4.70
CA SER A 81 -1.67 13.29 6.06
C SER A 81 -3.18 13.17 6.32
N LEU A 82 -3.62 12.02 6.83
CA LEU A 82 -5.00 11.80 7.23
C LEU A 82 -5.27 12.44 8.59
N SER A 83 -6.48 12.98 8.77
CA SER A 83 -6.96 13.42 10.08
C SER A 83 -6.98 12.25 11.07
N PRO A 84 -6.59 12.45 12.36
CA PRO A 84 -6.67 11.43 13.41
C PRO A 84 -8.03 10.72 13.51
N ASP A 85 -9.12 11.42 13.15
CA ASP A 85 -10.49 10.92 13.23
C ASP A 85 -10.92 10.08 12.01
N ALA A 86 -10.00 9.73 11.10
CA ALA A 86 -10.26 8.93 9.90
C ALA A 86 -10.74 7.48 10.18
N GLY A 87 -10.82 7.09 11.45
CA GLY A 87 -11.30 5.76 11.87
C GLY A 87 -10.31 4.62 11.63
N LEU A 88 -9.08 4.94 11.22
CA LEU A 88 -8.00 3.96 11.05
C LEU A 88 -7.14 3.86 12.32
N GLY A 89 -6.38 2.78 12.45
CA GLY A 89 -5.49 2.57 13.57
C GLY A 89 -4.23 3.43 13.45
N LYS A 90 -3.74 3.94 14.59
CA LYS A 90 -2.50 4.72 14.72
C LYS A 90 -1.23 4.05 14.16
N ASP A 91 -1.30 2.74 13.90
CA ASP A 91 -0.21 1.97 13.30
C ASP A 91 0.09 2.39 11.85
N LEU A 92 -0.84 3.08 11.17
CA LEU A 92 -0.68 3.60 9.81
C LEU A 92 0.10 4.91 9.76
N ILE A 93 1.36 4.90 10.23
CA ILE A 93 2.20 6.10 10.20
C ILE A 93 2.40 6.68 8.80
N ALA A 94 2.34 5.86 7.73
CA ALA A 94 2.43 6.32 6.36
C ALA A 94 1.22 7.20 5.95
N ALA A 95 0.09 7.01 6.63
CA ALA A 95 -1.11 7.81 6.44
C ALA A 95 -1.14 9.03 7.37
N TYR A 96 -0.72 8.88 8.63
CA TYR A 96 -0.82 9.94 9.64
C TYR A 96 0.39 10.87 9.71
N GLU A 97 1.60 10.32 9.56
CA GLU A 97 2.87 11.01 9.74
C GLU A 97 3.77 10.83 8.51
N PRO A 98 3.31 11.25 7.31
CA PRO A 98 4.00 10.99 6.04
C PRO A 98 5.42 11.56 6.00
N ASP A 99 5.70 12.64 6.73
CA ASP A 99 7.03 13.28 6.75
C ASP A 99 7.97 12.68 7.80
N SER A 100 7.54 11.66 8.54
CA SER A 100 8.39 11.06 9.56
C SER A 100 9.58 10.31 8.93
N PRO A 101 10.75 10.30 9.61
CA PRO A 101 11.91 9.54 9.14
C PRO A 101 11.60 8.04 8.97
N ALA A 102 10.68 7.48 9.75
CA ALA A 102 10.25 6.10 9.63
C ALA A 102 9.53 5.83 8.30
N VAL A 103 8.67 6.75 7.86
CA VAL A 103 7.99 6.66 6.56
C VAL A 103 8.97 6.78 5.40
N GLU A 104 10.03 7.58 5.52
CA GLU A 104 11.03 7.68 4.45
C GLU A 104 11.78 6.35 4.21
N HIS A 105 12.07 5.60 5.28
CA HIS A 105 12.61 4.24 5.16
C HIS A 105 11.60 3.28 4.49
N LEU A 106 10.31 3.42 4.78
CA LEU A 106 9.26 2.64 4.13
C LEU A 106 9.09 3.01 2.65
N ARG A 107 9.24 4.29 2.27
CA ARG A 107 9.28 4.72 0.86
C ARG A 107 10.48 4.14 0.12
N SER A 108 11.64 4.16 0.76
CA SER A 108 12.86 3.52 0.22
C SER A 108 12.66 2.02 0.01
N LEU A 109 12.02 1.33 0.97
CA LEU A 109 11.65 -0.08 0.83
C LEU A 109 10.66 -0.30 -0.32
N ARG A 110 9.59 0.51 -0.39
CA ARG A 110 8.59 0.45 -1.47
C ARG A 110 9.26 0.60 -2.84
N ALA A 111 10.16 1.57 -3.01
CA ALA A 111 10.86 1.80 -4.27
C ALA A 111 11.72 0.58 -4.67
N GLN A 112 12.42 -0.04 -3.72
CA GLN A 112 13.18 -1.27 -3.97
C GLN A 112 12.28 -2.45 -4.36
N LEU A 113 11.12 -2.59 -3.72
CA LEU A 113 10.15 -3.65 -4.04
C LEU A 113 9.51 -3.45 -5.41
N MET A 114 9.21 -2.21 -5.81
CA MET A 114 8.75 -1.89 -7.16
C MET A 114 9.74 -2.39 -8.21
N LEU A 115 10.99 -1.95 -8.13
CA LEU A 115 12.04 -2.27 -9.10
C LEU A 115 12.40 -3.77 -9.14
N ARG A 116 12.33 -4.46 -7.99
CA ARG A 116 12.78 -5.86 -7.88
C ARG A 116 11.69 -6.89 -8.14
N TRP A 117 10.43 -6.52 -7.98
CA TRP A 117 9.33 -7.48 -7.98
C TRP A 117 8.13 -7.00 -8.80
N PHE A 118 7.53 -5.87 -8.44
CA PHE A 118 6.25 -5.46 -9.02
C PHE A 118 6.32 -4.91 -10.46
N GLU A 119 7.49 -4.45 -10.93
CA GLU A 119 7.67 -3.95 -12.31
C GLU A 119 8.14 -5.02 -13.32
N ASN A 120 8.59 -6.19 -12.84
CA ASN A 120 9.25 -7.17 -13.71
C ASN A 120 8.28 -8.06 -14.50
N ASP A 121 7.14 -8.42 -13.91
CA ASP A 121 6.13 -9.25 -14.55
C ASP A 121 4.77 -9.01 -13.89
N SER A 122 3.73 -8.75 -14.69
CA SER A 122 2.35 -8.66 -14.23
C SER A 122 1.85 -9.91 -13.47
N ALA A 123 2.47 -11.07 -13.71
CA ALA A 123 2.21 -12.29 -12.94
C ALA A 123 2.73 -12.24 -11.49
N GLN A 124 3.61 -11.27 -11.15
CA GLN A 124 4.24 -11.08 -9.84
C GLN A 124 3.52 -10.05 -8.96
N ALA A 125 2.18 -10.03 -8.99
CA ALA A 125 1.43 -9.08 -8.15
C ALA A 125 1.37 -9.47 -6.66
N ALA A 126 1.76 -10.68 -6.24
CA ALA A 126 1.62 -11.13 -4.85
C ALA A 126 2.96 -11.26 -4.10
N LEU A 127 2.99 -10.77 -2.87
CA LEU A 127 4.14 -10.81 -1.98
C LEU A 127 3.70 -11.12 -0.53
N ALA A 128 4.17 -12.24 0.03
CA ALA A 128 3.91 -12.58 1.42
C ALA A 128 4.87 -11.83 2.36
N ILE A 129 4.36 -11.32 3.47
CA ILE A 129 5.14 -10.62 4.48
C ILE A 129 5.33 -11.54 5.68
N VAL A 130 6.51 -12.14 5.76
CA VAL A 130 6.83 -13.20 6.73
C VAL A 130 7.84 -12.72 7.75
N SER A 131 7.94 -13.40 8.89
CA SER A 131 9.02 -13.15 9.84
C SER A 131 9.26 -14.37 10.74
N PRO A 132 10.48 -14.49 11.31
CA PRO A 132 10.82 -15.63 12.14
C PRO A 132 9.98 -15.73 13.41
N GLY A 133 9.65 -14.63 14.09
CA GLY A 133 9.00 -14.61 15.40
C GLY A 133 7.75 -13.72 15.49
N ALA A 134 6.94 -13.89 16.54
CA ALA A 134 5.79 -13.02 16.80
C ALA A 134 6.22 -11.61 17.23
N GLY A 135 5.44 -10.58 16.85
CA GLY A 135 5.68 -9.20 17.27
C GLY A 135 6.87 -8.50 16.59
N GLU A 136 7.29 -8.97 15.41
CA GLU A 136 8.43 -8.38 14.67
C GLU A 136 7.99 -7.29 13.68
N GLY A 137 6.69 -7.03 13.57
CA GLY A 137 6.14 -5.93 12.76
C GLY A 137 5.62 -6.31 11.38
N ARG A 138 5.38 -7.59 11.07
CA ARG A 138 4.79 -8.04 9.78
C ARG A 138 3.54 -7.26 9.40
N SER A 139 2.54 -7.24 10.28
CA SER A 139 1.26 -6.56 10.02
C SER A 139 1.44 -5.05 9.84
N TYR A 140 2.34 -4.44 10.61
CA TYR A 140 2.68 -3.02 10.52
C TYR A 140 3.36 -2.67 9.19
N ILE A 141 4.37 -3.44 8.78
CA ILE A 141 5.07 -3.27 7.51
C ILE A 141 4.10 -3.51 6.34
N THR A 142 3.27 -4.56 6.42
CA THR A 142 2.25 -4.87 5.41
C THR A 142 1.32 -3.68 5.21
N ALA A 143 0.73 -3.17 6.30
CA ALA A 143 -0.25 -2.11 6.22
C ALA A 143 0.34 -0.81 5.69
N ASN A 144 1.50 -0.38 6.21
CA ASN A 144 2.12 0.87 5.78
C ASN A 144 2.67 0.79 4.34
N LEU A 145 3.22 -0.35 3.91
CA LEU A 145 3.58 -0.52 2.50
C LEU A 145 2.33 -0.43 1.61
N ALA A 146 1.21 -1.00 2.03
CA ALA A 146 -0.03 -0.93 1.27
C ALA A 146 -0.51 0.52 1.09
N VAL A 147 -0.45 1.33 2.15
CA VAL A 147 -0.72 2.78 2.06
C VAL A 147 0.19 3.43 1.03
N LEU A 148 1.51 3.22 1.13
CA LEU A 148 2.47 3.86 0.23
C LEU A 148 2.32 3.42 -1.24
N PHE A 149 1.93 2.17 -1.50
CA PHE A 149 1.62 1.72 -2.87
C PHE A 149 0.32 2.36 -3.39
N SER A 150 -0.73 2.43 -2.56
CA SER A 150 -1.99 3.08 -2.94
C SER A 150 -1.82 4.57 -3.24
N GLN A 151 -0.97 5.27 -2.47
CA GLN A 151 -0.62 6.68 -2.70
C GLN A 151 0.13 6.92 -4.03
N MET A 152 0.77 5.88 -4.59
CA MET A 152 1.32 5.95 -5.96
C MET A 152 0.28 5.72 -7.06
N GLY A 153 -1.00 5.53 -6.70
CA GLY A 153 -2.06 5.16 -7.62
C GLY A 153 -2.11 3.68 -7.97
N LYS A 154 -1.36 2.81 -7.27
CA LYS A 154 -1.41 1.36 -7.52
C LYS A 154 -2.66 0.74 -6.92
N ARG A 155 -3.38 -0.05 -7.72
CA ARG A 155 -4.47 -0.90 -7.19
C ARG A 155 -3.88 -1.92 -6.23
N THR A 156 -4.08 -1.70 -4.93
CA THR A 156 -3.39 -2.39 -3.86
C THR A 156 -4.37 -3.19 -3.00
N LEU A 157 -4.06 -4.47 -2.75
CA LEU A 157 -4.81 -5.36 -1.89
C LEU A 157 -3.96 -5.84 -0.72
N VAL A 158 -4.51 -5.76 0.49
CA VAL A 158 -3.98 -6.46 1.67
C VAL A 158 -4.82 -7.70 1.93
N ILE A 159 -4.19 -8.86 2.09
CA ILE A 159 -4.85 -10.09 2.55
C ILE A 159 -4.31 -10.44 3.94
N ASP A 160 -5.18 -10.46 4.95
CA ASP A 160 -4.82 -10.93 6.30
C ASP A 160 -4.94 -12.46 6.36
N ALA A 161 -3.83 -13.14 6.08
CA ALA A 161 -3.74 -14.60 6.15
C ALA A 161 -3.25 -15.10 7.52
N ASP A 162 -3.09 -14.23 8.52
CA ASP A 162 -2.94 -14.64 9.92
C ASP A 162 -4.30 -15.02 10.51
N LEU A 163 -4.75 -16.23 10.17
CA LEU A 163 -5.99 -16.82 10.69
C LEU A 163 -5.88 -17.29 12.16
N ARG A 164 -4.82 -16.88 12.89
CA ARG A 164 -4.61 -17.20 14.30
C ARG A 164 -4.63 -15.96 15.19
N ARG A 165 -3.97 -14.89 14.77
CA ARG A 165 -3.90 -13.60 15.47
C ARG A 165 -4.01 -12.42 14.48
N PRO A 166 -5.12 -12.31 13.74
CA PRO A 166 -5.27 -11.31 12.70
C PRO A 166 -5.22 -9.90 13.27
N ARG A 167 -4.65 -8.98 12.50
CA ARG A 167 -4.45 -7.59 12.92
C ARG A 167 -4.91 -6.56 11.91
N GLN A 168 -5.01 -6.89 10.62
CA GLN A 168 -5.28 -5.89 9.58
C GLN A 168 -6.64 -5.22 9.79
N HIS A 169 -7.66 -5.97 10.23
CA HIS A 169 -8.96 -5.38 10.56
C HIS A 169 -8.87 -4.30 11.65
N ARG A 170 -7.96 -4.42 12.63
CA ARG A 170 -7.77 -3.38 13.66
C ARG A 170 -6.98 -2.19 13.13
N ILE A 171 -5.95 -2.46 12.34
CA ILE A 171 -5.11 -1.42 11.72
C ILE A 171 -5.94 -0.55 10.77
N PHE A 172 -6.87 -1.14 10.03
CA PHE A 172 -7.71 -0.43 9.05
C PHE A 172 -9.12 -0.07 9.57
N GLY A 173 -9.43 -0.27 10.85
CA GLY A 173 -10.73 0.11 11.42
C GLY A 173 -11.93 -0.68 10.87
N LEU A 174 -11.72 -1.92 10.44
CA LEU A 174 -12.71 -2.74 9.73
C LEU A 174 -13.49 -3.70 10.64
N PRO A 175 -14.73 -4.06 10.27
CA PRO A 175 -15.47 -5.12 10.94
C PRO A 175 -14.83 -6.49 10.65
N GLY A 176 -14.23 -7.14 11.66
CA GLY A 176 -13.56 -8.44 11.51
C GLY A 176 -14.48 -9.67 11.40
N LYS A 177 -15.70 -9.54 10.87
CA LYS A 177 -16.72 -10.62 10.89
C LYS A 177 -16.71 -11.52 9.66
N ILE A 178 -16.52 -10.96 8.47
CA ILE A 178 -16.47 -11.71 7.19
C ILE A 178 -15.11 -11.42 6.57
N GLY A 179 -14.47 -12.43 5.97
CA GLY A 179 -13.10 -12.29 5.49
C GLY A 179 -12.59 -13.55 4.81
N LEU A 180 -11.26 -13.65 4.71
CA LEU A 180 -10.54 -14.74 4.05
C LEU A 180 -11.04 -16.12 4.47
N SER A 181 -11.29 -16.35 5.76
CA SER A 181 -11.74 -17.65 6.25
C SER A 181 -13.11 -18.07 5.66
N ALA A 182 -14.03 -17.12 5.48
CA ALA A 182 -15.33 -17.37 4.86
C ALA A 182 -15.19 -17.59 3.35
N VAL A 183 -14.34 -16.81 2.68
CA VAL A 183 -14.05 -16.95 1.25
C VAL A 183 -13.46 -18.32 0.95
N LEU A 184 -12.43 -18.74 1.70
CA LEU A 184 -11.80 -20.05 1.51
C LEU A 184 -12.72 -21.23 1.86
N ALA A 185 -13.74 -21.00 2.69
CA ALA A 185 -14.78 -21.97 3.00
C ALA A 185 -15.93 -21.97 1.98
N GLY A 186 -15.91 -21.10 0.97
CA GLY A 186 -17.00 -20.97 -0.02
C GLY A 186 -18.29 -20.36 0.55
N ARG A 187 -18.19 -19.62 1.65
CA ARG A 187 -19.33 -18.99 2.35
C ARG A 187 -19.45 -17.48 2.12
N ALA A 188 -18.48 -16.89 1.43
CA ALA A 188 -18.45 -15.48 1.04
C ALA A 188 -17.68 -15.32 -0.29
N GLY A 189 -17.95 -14.23 -1.00
CA GLY A 189 -17.28 -13.82 -2.23
C GLY A 189 -16.59 -12.45 -2.09
N ALA A 190 -16.75 -11.62 -3.12
CA ALA A 190 -16.12 -10.30 -3.20
C ALA A 190 -16.60 -9.33 -2.11
N GLU A 191 -17.79 -9.53 -1.56
CA GLU A 191 -18.35 -8.74 -0.47
C GLU A 191 -17.54 -8.82 0.85
N ALA A 192 -16.60 -9.76 0.95
CA ALA A 192 -15.65 -9.84 2.05
C ALA A 192 -14.51 -8.81 1.94
N MET A 193 -14.32 -8.19 0.76
CA MET A 193 -13.30 -7.18 0.53
C MET A 193 -13.81 -5.80 0.95
N CYS A 194 -12.96 -5.04 1.62
CA CYS A 194 -13.30 -3.74 2.19
C CYS A 194 -12.40 -2.65 1.57
N ASP A 195 -12.99 -1.72 0.84
CA ASP A 195 -12.28 -0.53 0.36
C ASP A 195 -12.05 0.46 1.49
N ILE A 196 -10.84 0.99 1.58
CA ILE A 196 -10.46 1.95 2.60
C ILE A 196 -10.75 3.36 2.09
N LYS A 197 -11.94 3.90 2.42
CA LYS A 197 -12.40 5.20 1.88
C LYS A 197 -11.37 6.34 1.99
N PRO A 198 -10.64 6.51 3.13
CA PRO A 198 -9.62 7.56 3.23
C PRO A 198 -8.37 7.32 2.37
N LEU A 199 -8.21 6.12 1.79
CA LEU A 199 -7.03 5.69 1.03
C LEU A 199 -7.49 5.09 -0.32
N PRO A 200 -7.78 5.92 -1.32
CA PRO A 200 -8.22 5.45 -2.64
C PRO A 200 -7.25 4.42 -3.25
N GLY A 201 -7.81 3.39 -3.88
CA GLY A 201 -7.03 2.31 -4.49
C GLY A 201 -6.51 1.25 -3.51
N LEU A 202 -6.79 1.38 -2.20
CA LEU A 202 -6.48 0.37 -1.19
C LEU A 202 -7.72 -0.44 -0.79
N THR A 203 -7.64 -1.75 -1.00
CA THR A 203 -8.63 -2.73 -0.55
C THR A 203 -7.99 -3.66 0.50
N VAL A 204 -8.78 -4.11 1.47
CA VAL A 204 -8.36 -5.08 2.49
C VAL A 204 -9.32 -6.26 2.52
N LEU A 205 -8.79 -7.47 2.42
CA LEU A 205 -9.47 -8.71 2.76
C LEU A 205 -9.04 -9.13 4.18
N PRO A 206 -9.86 -8.81 5.22
CA PRO A 206 -9.54 -9.20 6.58
C PRO A 206 -9.61 -10.73 6.76
N ALA A 207 -9.09 -11.26 7.86
CA ALA A 207 -9.10 -12.70 8.12
C ALA A 207 -10.53 -13.27 8.29
N GLY A 208 -11.43 -12.48 8.87
CA GLY A 208 -12.77 -12.91 9.27
C GLY A 208 -12.76 -13.73 10.57
N VAL A 209 -13.82 -14.52 10.80
CA VAL A 209 -13.90 -15.41 11.97
C VAL A 209 -12.76 -16.43 11.93
N LEU A 210 -12.10 -16.63 13.08
CA LEU A 210 -11.02 -17.60 13.22
C LEU A 210 -11.55 -19.03 13.01
N PRO A 211 -11.05 -19.77 12.00
CA PRO A 211 -11.45 -21.15 11.80
C PRO A 211 -10.80 -22.06 12.86
N PRO A 212 -11.41 -23.22 13.19
CA PRO A 212 -10.80 -24.19 14.09
C PRO A 212 -9.55 -24.86 13.47
N ASN A 213 -9.42 -24.81 12.15
CA ASN A 213 -8.39 -25.48 11.35
C ASN A 213 -7.75 -24.53 10.30
N PRO A 214 -6.96 -23.52 10.73
CA PRO A 214 -6.34 -22.52 9.85
C PRO A 214 -5.48 -23.11 8.73
N GLN A 215 -4.61 -24.06 9.08
CA GLN A 215 -3.60 -24.62 8.18
C GLN A 215 -4.25 -25.39 7.02
N GLU A 216 -5.27 -26.21 7.34
CA GLU A 216 -6.04 -26.99 6.37
C GLU A 216 -6.89 -26.11 5.46
N LEU A 217 -7.23 -24.90 5.90
CA LEU A 217 -7.96 -23.95 5.07
C LEU A 217 -7.02 -23.25 4.08
N LEU A 218 -5.86 -22.81 4.56
CA LEU A 218 -4.82 -22.13 3.76
C LEU A 218 -4.13 -23.07 2.76
N SER A 219 -4.04 -24.36 3.07
CA SER A 219 -3.42 -25.35 2.19
C SER A 219 -4.32 -25.74 1.00
N ARG A 220 -5.60 -25.38 0.99
CA ARG A 220 -6.53 -25.74 -0.08
C ARG A 220 -6.18 -25.08 -1.40
N PRO A 221 -6.49 -25.73 -2.54
CA PRO A 221 -6.40 -25.12 -3.86
C PRO A 221 -7.23 -23.82 -4.01
N ALA A 222 -8.26 -23.65 -3.18
CA ALA A 222 -9.09 -22.45 -3.17
C ALA A 222 -8.27 -21.17 -2.90
N PHE A 223 -7.26 -21.23 -2.02
CA PHE A 223 -6.45 -20.05 -1.72
C PHE A 223 -5.54 -19.67 -2.88
N GLN A 224 -4.94 -20.66 -3.55
CA GLN A 224 -4.16 -20.42 -4.76
C GLN A 224 -5.03 -19.81 -5.87
N ARG A 225 -6.23 -20.36 -6.09
CA ARG A 225 -7.17 -19.81 -7.09
C ARG A 225 -7.59 -18.39 -6.76
N LEU A 226 -7.83 -18.09 -5.48
CA LEU A 226 -8.13 -16.73 -5.02
C LEU A 226 -6.99 -15.77 -5.40
N ILE A 227 -5.75 -16.05 -4.99
CA ILE A 227 -4.60 -15.21 -5.32
C ILE A 227 -4.46 -15.04 -6.84
N GLN A 228 -4.57 -16.13 -7.62
CA GLN A 228 -4.49 -16.07 -9.08
C GLN A 228 -5.57 -15.18 -9.71
N SER A 229 -6.81 -15.28 -9.24
CA SER A 229 -7.91 -14.44 -9.73
C SER A 229 -7.69 -12.95 -9.41
N LEU A 230 -7.01 -12.64 -8.31
CA LEU A 230 -6.77 -11.28 -7.85
C LEU A 230 -5.62 -10.58 -8.58
N ARG A 231 -4.66 -11.34 -9.14
CA ARG A 231 -3.53 -10.78 -9.90
C ARG A 231 -3.94 -9.97 -11.13
N GLY A 232 -5.13 -10.25 -11.70
CA GLY A 232 -5.67 -9.45 -12.81
C GLY A 232 -6.35 -8.15 -12.37
N MET A 233 -6.73 -8.04 -11.10
CA MET A 233 -7.47 -6.89 -10.56
C MET A 233 -6.56 -5.92 -9.81
N TYR A 234 -5.53 -6.44 -9.14
CA TYR A 234 -4.60 -5.67 -8.31
C TYR A 234 -3.18 -5.76 -8.85
N GLU A 235 -2.51 -4.61 -8.89
CA GLU A 235 -1.09 -4.52 -9.27
C GLU A 235 -0.18 -4.92 -8.10
N VAL A 236 -0.65 -4.72 -6.87
CA VAL A 236 0.08 -5.04 -5.65
C VAL A 236 -0.84 -5.80 -4.69
N ILE A 237 -0.43 -7.00 -4.28
CA ILE A 237 -1.12 -7.86 -3.32
C ILE A 237 -0.13 -8.20 -2.21
N LEU A 238 -0.32 -7.62 -1.03
CA LEU A 238 0.48 -7.90 0.15
C LEU A 238 -0.27 -8.88 1.06
N VAL A 239 0.37 -10.00 1.39
CA VAL A 239 -0.25 -11.07 2.19
C VAL A 239 0.41 -11.12 3.57
N ASP A 240 -0.29 -10.65 4.60
CA ASP A 240 0.17 -10.73 5.99
C ASP A 240 0.10 -12.18 6.48
N THR A 241 1.12 -12.63 7.21
CA THR A 241 1.23 -14.02 7.66
C THR A 241 1.37 -14.14 9.17
N PRO A 242 1.01 -15.30 9.76
CA PRO A 242 1.40 -15.60 11.13
C PRO A 242 2.93 -15.70 11.27
N ALA A 243 3.41 -15.72 12.51
CA ALA A 243 4.84 -15.91 12.80
C ALA A 243 5.31 -17.33 12.42
N ALA A 244 6.42 -17.42 11.70
CA ALA A 244 6.95 -18.71 11.22
C ALA A 244 7.43 -19.64 12.35
N SER A 245 7.93 -19.10 13.47
CA SER A 245 8.38 -19.90 14.62
C SER A 245 7.27 -20.70 15.28
N SER A 246 6.02 -20.25 15.11
CA SER A 246 4.89 -20.81 15.85
C SER A 246 4.06 -21.75 15.00
N TRP A 247 4.01 -21.54 13.69
CA TRP A 247 3.07 -22.23 12.79
C TRP A 247 3.65 -22.40 11.39
N ALA A 248 3.35 -23.53 10.75
CA ALA A 248 3.73 -23.82 9.37
C ALA A 248 2.95 -22.99 8.32
N ASP A 249 1.89 -22.31 8.75
CA ASP A 249 1.00 -21.50 7.93
C ASP A 249 1.77 -20.44 7.11
N ALA A 250 2.81 -19.81 7.69
CA ALA A 250 3.59 -18.76 7.02
C ALA A 250 4.25 -19.27 5.73
N GLY A 251 4.87 -20.46 5.77
CA GLY A 251 5.46 -21.10 4.60
C GLY A 251 4.42 -21.49 3.56
N THR A 252 3.26 -21.99 4.01
CA THR A 252 2.14 -22.33 3.10
C THR A 252 1.64 -21.08 2.37
N VAL A 253 1.41 -19.99 3.09
CA VAL A 253 0.96 -18.71 2.52
C VAL A 253 1.99 -18.16 1.54
N ALA A 254 3.26 -18.16 1.92
CA ALA A 254 4.36 -17.71 1.07
C ALA A 254 4.47 -18.54 -0.23
N ALA A 255 4.31 -19.87 -0.14
CA ALA A 255 4.28 -20.76 -1.30
C ALA A 255 3.11 -20.45 -2.24
N ARG A 256 1.93 -20.08 -1.70
CA ARG A 256 0.78 -19.67 -2.53
C ARG A 256 0.98 -18.28 -3.17
N ALA A 257 1.66 -17.36 -2.49
CA ALA A 257 2.02 -16.06 -3.04
C ALA A 257 3.10 -16.19 -4.14
N GLY A 258 4.03 -17.13 -3.97
CA GLY A 258 5.19 -17.38 -4.85
C GLY A 258 6.43 -16.56 -4.48
N ALA A 259 6.28 -15.56 -3.63
CA ALA A 259 7.38 -14.75 -3.12
C ALA A 259 7.14 -14.24 -1.70
N ALA A 260 8.23 -13.90 -1.02
CA ALA A 260 8.19 -13.38 0.34
C ALA A 260 9.21 -12.26 0.58
N LEU A 261 8.78 -11.30 1.40
CA LEU A 261 9.64 -10.33 2.07
C LEU A 261 9.76 -10.72 3.54
N MET A 262 11.00 -10.89 4.01
CA MET A 262 11.26 -11.23 5.40
C MET A 262 11.35 -9.96 6.24
N VAL A 263 10.47 -9.80 7.22
CA VAL A 263 10.61 -8.81 8.27
C VAL A 263 11.46 -9.42 9.39
N THR A 264 12.41 -8.66 9.91
CA THR A 264 13.20 -9.00 11.10
C THR A 264 13.13 -7.83 12.06
N CYS A 265 13.35 -8.05 13.34
CA CYS A 265 13.28 -7.02 14.37
C CYS A 265 14.62 -6.92 15.07
N ARG A 266 15.12 -5.68 15.20
CA ARG A 266 16.32 -5.39 15.98
C ARG A 266 16.14 -5.91 17.41
N ASP A 267 17.19 -6.54 17.93
CA ASP A 267 17.26 -7.09 19.30
C ASP A 267 16.23 -8.19 19.62
N ARG A 268 15.49 -8.71 18.64
CA ARG A 268 14.54 -9.82 18.81
C ARG A 268 14.76 -10.97 17.84
N SER A 269 14.99 -10.68 16.56
CA SER A 269 15.23 -11.72 15.57
C SER A 269 16.66 -12.24 15.70
N SER A 270 16.82 -13.53 16.00
CA SER A 270 18.14 -14.16 16.00
C SER A 270 18.55 -14.60 14.60
N MET A 271 19.81 -14.39 14.24
CA MET A 271 20.35 -14.79 12.93
C MET A 271 20.09 -16.26 12.56
N PRO A 272 20.23 -17.24 13.48
CA PRO A 272 19.90 -18.63 13.15
C PRO A 272 18.45 -18.83 12.72
N ARG A 273 17.49 -18.12 13.33
CA ARG A 273 16.06 -18.21 12.94
C ARG A 273 15.78 -17.55 11.60
N VAL A 274 16.46 -16.43 11.32
CA VAL A 274 16.37 -15.75 10.02
C VAL A 274 16.90 -16.65 8.91
N ILE A 275 18.08 -17.24 9.10
CA ILE A 275 18.68 -18.17 8.13
C ILE A 275 17.76 -19.37 7.90
N LYS A 276 17.29 -20.02 8.98
CA LYS A 276 16.39 -21.17 8.87
C LYS A 276 15.10 -20.84 8.12
N LEU A 277 14.46 -19.70 8.41
CA LEU A 277 13.28 -19.26 7.67
C LEU A 277 13.59 -19.04 6.18
N SER A 278 14.73 -18.43 5.86
CA SER A 278 15.12 -18.24 4.45
C SER A 278 15.35 -19.57 3.74
N GLU A 279 15.91 -20.58 4.40
CA GLU A 279 16.11 -21.92 3.86
C GLU A 279 14.75 -22.61 3.62
N ASP A 280 13.88 -22.61 4.62
CA ASP A 280 12.55 -23.22 4.55
C ASP A 280 11.71 -22.62 3.40
N LEU A 281 11.75 -21.29 3.22
CA LEU A 281 11.05 -20.63 2.12
C LEU A 281 11.58 -21.08 0.75
N ARG A 282 12.90 -21.23 0.60
CA ARG A 282 13.51 -21.71 -0.65
C ARG A 282 13.15 -23.17 -0.94
N GLU A 283 13.12 -24.02 0.09
CA GLU A 283 12.68 -25.41 -0.02
C GLU A 283 11.21 -25.50 -0.49
N PHE A 284 10.37 -24.55 -0.09
CA PHE A 284 8.98 -24.44 -0.56
C PHE A 284 8.83 -23.77 -1.94
N GLY A 285 9.94 -23.47 -2.64
CA GLY A 285 9.92 -22.84 -3.96
C GLY A 285 9.52 -21.36 -3.93
N VAL A 286 9.65 -20.69 -2.78
CA VAL A 286 9.34 -19.27 -2.62
C VAL A 286 10.53 -18.42 -3.04
N SER A 287 10.29 -17.41 -3.87
CA SER A 287 11.27 -16.37 -4.16
C SER A 287 11.40 -15.40 -2.98
N VAL A 288 12.56 -15.40 -2.31
CA VAL A 288 12.84 -14.43 -1.24
C VAL A 288 13.35 -13.13 -1.86
N VAL A 289 12.49 -12.10 -1.91
CA VAL A 289 12.78 -10.80 -2.55
C VAL A 289 13.80 -9.99 -1.74
N GLY A 290 13.82 -10.19 -0.43
CA GLY A 290 14.77 -9.53 0.47
C GLY A 290 14.36 -9.66 1.94
N ALA A 291 15.05 -8.88 2.78
CA ALA A 291 14.77 -8.77 4.19
C ALA A 291 14.79 -7.30 4.65
N VAL A 292 13.99 -6.99 5.67
CA VAL A 292 13.85 -5.66 6.28
C VAL A 292 14.14 -5.78 7.76
N LEU A 293 14.98 -4.89 8.29
CA LEU A 293 15.22 -4.76 9.72
C LEU A 293 14.32 -3.68 10.30
N ASN A 294 13.26 -4.10 10.97
CA ASN A 294 12.37 -3.23 11.73
C ASN A 294 13.02 -2.85 13.06
N GLY A 295 13.21 -1.54 13.27
CA GLY A 295 13.76 -0.96 14.49
C GLY A 295 12.72 -0.33 15.41
N ALA A 296 11.45 -0.29 15.00
CA ALA A 296 10.37 0.22 15.84
C ALA A 296 10.13 -0.78 16.99
N GLY A 297 10.51 -0.40 18.21
CA GLY A 297 10.16 -1.15 19.41
C GLY A 297 8.64 -1.37 19.45
N THR A 298 8.25 -2.61 19.77
CA THR A 298 6.88 -3.11 20.00
C THR A 298 5.74 -2.13 19.69
N VAL A 299 5.06 -2.37 18.56
CA VAL A 299 3.69 -1.90 18.30
C VAL A 299 2.70 -3.03 18.52
#